data_AF-A0A1H7Z630-F1
#
_entry.id   AF-A0A1H7Z630-F1
#
_cell.length_a   1.000
_cell.length_b   1.000
_cell.length_c   1.000
_cell.angle_alpha   90.00
_cell.angle_beta   90.00
_cell.angle_gamma   90.00
#
_symmetry.space_group_name_H-M   'P 1'
#
loop_
_entity.id
_entity.type
_entity.pdbx_description
1 polymer ?
#
loop_
_entity_poly.entity_id
_entity_poly.type
_entity_poly.pdbx_seq_one_letter_code
_entity_poly.pdbx_strand_id
1 'polypeptide(L)'
;MNRFAAVCCLALIPSGAWSQTVSDAALAECQADGKAFTSVKECLPETELALQMLTAVASPELYGDAGAAIVSACAEVNEMSPQRWACVRNAISDAVELLEMVGSADKIADARFKGVSDPAILEKLKVKEDAVQATFGDHMWGGTMFYKLK
;
A
#
# COMPACT_ATOMS: atom_id res chain seq x y z
N MET A 1 -58.24 -4.62 -35.27
CA MET A 1 -56.84 -4.64 -35.74
C MET A 1 -56.07 -3.62 -34.92
N ASN A 2 -55.51 -4.00 -33.76
CA ASN A 2 -54.73 -3.09 -32.92
C ASN A 2 -53.28 -3.56 -32.87
N ARG A 3 -52.39 -2.73 -33.43
CA ARG A 3 -50.93 -2.87 -33.43
C ARG A 3 -50.41 -2.26 -32.13
N PHE A 4 -49.85 -3.08 -31.25
CA PHE A 4 -49.05 -2.59 -30.12
C PHE A 4 -47.60 -2.44 -30.56
N ALA A 5 -47.12 -1.20 -30.51
CA ALA A 5 -45.75 -0.82 -30.81
C ALA A 5 -44.84 -1.25 -29.65
N ALA A 6 -43.78 -1.98 -29.99
CA ALA A 6 -42.74 -2.38 -29.05
C ALA A 6 -41.94 -1.15 -28.59
N VAL A 7 -41.98 -0.89 -27.28
CA VAL A 7 -41.11 0.07 -26.60
C VAL A 7 -39.69 -0.49 -26.62
N CYS A 8 -38.83 0.14 -27.41
CA CYS A 8 -37.42 -0.20 -27.48
C CYS A 8 -36.73 0.40 -26.24
N CYS A 9 -36.49 -0.45 -25.23
CA CYS A 9 -35.56 -0.13 -24.15
C CYS A 9 -34.15 -0.01 -24.75
N LEU A 10 -33.73 1.23 -25.02
CA LEU A 10 -32.33 1.58 -25.16
C LEU A 10 -31.66 1.31 -23.81
N ALA A 11 -31.05 0.14 -23.68
CA ALA A 11 -30.14 -0.16 -22.60
C ALA A 11 -28.99 0.85 -22.66
N LEU A 12 -28.98 1.77 -21.68
CA LEU A 12 -27.79 2.51 -21.30
C LEU A 12 -26.71 1.49 -20.97
N ILE A 13 -25.77 1.29 -21.89
CA ILE A 13 -24.52 0.61 -21.60
C ILE A 13 -23.76 1.59 -20.71
N PRO A 14 -23.54 1.32 -19.41
CA PRO A 14 -22.61 2.12 -18.64
C PRO A 14 -21.27 1.98 -19.34
N SER A 15 -20.77 3.07 -19.91
CA SER A 15 -19.40 3.16 -20.38
C SER A 15 -18.54 2.80 -19.17
N GLY A 16 -17.88 1.65 -19.21
CA GLY A 16 -16.94 1.25 -18.18
C GLY A 16 -15.98 2.40 -17.97
N ALA A 17 -16.02 2.98 -16.77
CA ALA A 17 -14.96 3.86 -16.31
C ALA A 17 -13.68 3.05 -16.43
N TRP A 18 -12.77 3.51 -17.29
CA TRP A 18 -11.46 2.92 -17.43
C TRP A 18 -10.83 3.00 -16.05
N SER A 19 -10.55 1.83 -15.47
CA SER A 19 -9.93 1.66 -14.17
C SER A 19 -8.68 2.53 -14.12
N GLN A 20 -8.71 3.65 -13.41
CA GLN A 20 -7.50 4.40 -13.10
C GLN A 20 -6.61 3.46 -12.28
N THR A 21 -5.56 2.93 -12.90
CA THR A 21 -4.53 2.11 -12.25
C THR A 21 -3.78 2.90 -11.16
N VAL A 22 -3.95 4.23 -11.13
CA VAL A 22 -3.24 5.17 -10.27
C VAL A 22 -4.22 6.14 -9.65
N SER A 23 -4.14 6.32 -8.33
CA SER A 23 -4.98 7.23 -7.57
C SER A 23 -4.59 8.70 -7.77
N ASP A 24 -5.57 9.60 -7.58
CA ASP A 24 -5.31 11.04 -7.61
C ASP A 24 -4.29 11.47 -6.53
N ALA A 25 -4.24 10.73 -5.40
CA ALA A 25 -3.26 10.95 -4.35
C ALA A 25 -1.83 10.63 -4.80
N ALA A 26 -1.62 9.49 -5.48
CA ALA A 26 -0.31 9.14 -6.05
C ALA A 26 0.13 10.16 -7.11
N LEU A 27 -0.81 10.59 -7.97
CA LEU A 27 -0.53 11.62 -8.97
C LEU A 27 -0.14 12.95 -8.33
N ALA A 28 -0.87 13.39 -7.30
CA ALA A 28 -0.59 14.64 -6.59
C ALA A 28 0.77 14.62 -5.90
N GLU A 29 1.12 13.52 -5.21
CA GLU A 29 2.42 13.39 -4.55
C GLU A 29 3.57 13.43 -5.57
N CYS A 30 3.46 12.68 -6.68
CA CYS A 30 4.47 12.67 -7.73
C CYS A 30 4.60 14.02 -8.47
N GLN A 31 3.53 14.81 -8.56
CA GLN A 31 3.58 16.16 -9.12
C GLN A 31 4.22 17.16 -8.15
N ALA A 32 4.05 16.97 -6.84
CA ALA A 32 4.60 17.85 -5.81
C ALA A 32 6.13 17.75 -5.68
N ASP A 33 6.72 16.60 -6.05
CA ASP A 33 8.18 16.38 -6.03
C ASP A 33 8.97 17.26 -7.04
N GLY A 34 8.27 18.05 -7.89
CA GLY A 34 8.87 19.15 -8.66
C GLY A 34 9.84 18.73 -9.79
N LYS A 35 9.94 17.43 -10.07
CA LYS A 35 10.81 16.87 -11.12
C LYS A 35 10.13 16.94 -12.51
N ALA A 36 10.91 16.68 -13.57
CA ALA A 36 10.47 16.77 -14.96
C ALA A 36 9.23 15.89 -15.25
N PHE A 37 8.39 16.24 -16.22
CA PHE A 37 7.16 15.46 -16.52
C PHE A 37 7.37 13.94 -16.66
N THR A 38 8.52 13.50 -17.19
CA THR A 38 8.88 12.07 -17.29
C THR A 38 9.06 11.39 -15.93
N SER A 39 9.49 12.12 -14.90
CA SER A 39 9.66 11.56 -13.55
C SER A 39 8.33 11.31 -12.86
N VAL A 40 7.25 12.00 -13.25
CA VAL A 40 5.91 11.72 -12.71
C VAL A 40 5.54 10.29 -13.09
N LYS A 41 5.68 9.92 -14.37
CA LYS A 41 5.40 8.55 -14.83
C LYS A 41 6.25 7.50 -14.12
N GLU A 42 7.51 7.79 -13.85
CA GLU A 42 8.43 6.89 -13.14
C GLU A 42 8.12 6.78 -11.64
N CYS A 43 7.61 7.85 -11.03
CA CYS A 43 7.23 7.92 -9.61
C CYS A 43 5.92 7.18 -9.29
N LEU A 44 4.98 7.14 -10.24
CA LEU A 44 3.62 6.65 -10.01
C LEU A 44 3.55 5.20 -9.50
N PRO A 45 4.25 4.20 -10.09
CA PRO A 45 4.13 2.81 -9.65
C PRO A 45 4.54 2.61 -8.19
N GLU A 46 5.67 3.17 -7.76
CA GLU A 46 6.13 3.05 -6.37
C GLU A 46 5.21 3.78 -5.39
N THR A 47 4.73 4.96 -5.76
CA THR A 47 3.87 5.78 -4.91
C THR A 47 2.49 5.15 -4.73
N GLU A 48 1.90 4.64 -5.81
CA GLU A 48 0.62 3.95 -5.76
C GLU A 48 0.72 2.65 -4.95
N LEU A 49 1.77 1.84 -5.18
CA LEU A 49 2.05 0.68 -4.34
C LEU A 49 2.13 1.09 -2.87
N ALA A 50 2.94 2.09 -2.55
CA ALA A 50 3.15 2.52 -1.18
C ALA A 50 1.84 2.96 -0.51
N LEU A 51 1.02 3.78 -1.17
CA LEU A 51 -0.26 4.22 -0.63
C LEU A 51 -1.23 3.05 -0.36
N GLN A 52 -1.30 2.10 -1.30
CA GLN A 52 -2.12 0.90 -1.12
C GLN A 52 -1.62 0.03 0.05
N MET A 53 -0.30 -0.13 0.18
CA MET A 53 0.29 -0.97 1.22
C MET A 53 0.24 -0.31 2.61
N LEU A 54 0.41 1.01 2.72
CA LEU A 54 0.21 1.76 3.96
C LEU A 54 -1.25 1.63 4.45
N THR A 55 -2.20 1.74 3.52
CA THR A 55 -3.62 1.52 3.82
C THR A 55 -3.90 0.08 4.23
N ALA A 56 -3.28 -0.89 3.54
CA ALA A 56 -3.42 -2.31 3.85
C ALA A 56 -2.92 -2.65 5.26
N VAL A 57 -1.73 -2.18 5.64
CA VAL A 57 -1.15 -2.47 6.96
C VAL A 57 -2.03 -1.95 8.09
N ALA A 58 -2.63 -0.77 7.92
CA ALA A 58 -3.53 -0.18 8.90
C ALA A 58 -4.92 -0.84 8.95
N SER A 59 -5.23 -1.79 8.05
CA SER A 59 -6.56 -2.40 7.99
C SER A 59 -6.74 -3.50 9.06
N PRO A 60 -7.95 -3.69 9.61
CA PRO A 60 -8.23 -4.72 10.62
C PRO A 60 -7.94 -6.15 10.15
N GLU A 61 -7.97 -6.41 8.84
CA GLU A 61 -7.69 -7.72 8.25
C GLU A 61 -6.20 -8.09 8.28
N LEU A 62 -5.31 -7.09 8.40
CA LEU A 62 -3.88 -7.28 8.60
C LEU A 62 -3.51 -6.92 10.04
N TYR A 63 -2.92 -5.75 10.28
CA TYR A 63 -2.36 -5.40 11.59
C TYR A 63 -3.22 -4.42 12.41
N GLY A 64 -4.30 -3.89 11.84
CA GLY A 64 -5.23 -2.97 12.51
C GLY A 64 -4.51 -1.80 13.19
N ASP A 65 -4.86 -1.55 14.45
CA ASP A 65 -4.32 -0.44 15.25
C ASP A 65 -2.79 -0.48 15.38
N ALA A 66 -2.19 -1.66 15.49
CA ALA A 66 -0.73 -1.80 15.56
C ALA A 66 -0.07 -1.38 14.24
N GLY A 67 -0.67 -1.78 13.12
CA GLY A 67 -0.25 -1.35 11.78
C GLY A 67 -0.39 0.16 11.60
N ALA A 68 -1.53 0.73 11.99
CA ALA A 68 -1.77 2.17 11.94
C ALA A 68 -0.76 2.97 12.78
N ALA A 69 -0.39 2.46 13.96
CA ALA A 69 0.60 3.09 14.82
C ALA A 69 2.00 3.13 14.17
N ILE A 70 2.42 2.06 13.49
CA ILE A 70 3.71 2.04 12.78
C ILE A 70 3.67 2.94 11.54
N VAL A 71 2.56 2.94 10.78
CA VAL A 71 2.35 3.86 9.65
C VAL A 71 2.51 5.31 10.11
N SER A 72 1.87 5.68 11.22
CA SER A 72 1.98 7.02 11.80
C SER A 72 3.42 7.35 12.18
N ALA A 73 4.11 6.46 12.91
CA ALA A 73 5.49 6.69 13.33
C ALA A 73 6.45 6.83 12.13
N CYS A 74 6.26 6.05 11.07
CA CYS A 74 7.07 6.17 9.86
C CYS A 74 6.79 7.46 9.08
N ALA A 75 5.56 7.99 9.14
CA ALA A 75 5.18 9.26 8.53
C ALA A 75 5.77 10.49 9.25
N GLU A 76 6.09 10.38 10.55
CA GLU A 76 6.74 11.45 11.31
C GLU A 76 8.18 11.72 10.85
N VAL A 77 8.84 10.73 10.25
CA VAL A 77 10.26 10.81 9.86
C VAL A 77 10.49 10.63 8.36
N ASN A 78 9.46 10.31 7.57
CA ASN A 78 9.54 10.17 6.13
C ASN A 78 8.43 10.96 5.43
N GLU A 79 8.81 11.76 4.44
CA GLU A 79 7.89 12.69 3.76
C GLU A 79 7.10 12.02 2.64
N MET A 80 7.74 11.15 1.86
CA MET A 80 7.09 10.51 0.70
C MET A 80 6.53 9.15 1.06
N SER A 81 5.42 8.77 0.43
CA SER A 81 4.74 7.49 0.60
C SER A 81 5.67 6.30 0.34
N PRO A 82 6.49 6.25 -0.74
CA PRO A 82 7.49 5.18 -0.91
C PRO A 82 8.45 5.02 0.26
N GLN A 83 8.91 6.14 0.85
CA GLN A 83 9.82 6.12 2.00
C GLN A 83 9.12 5.61 3.25
N ARG A 84 7.88 6.07 3.48
CA ARG A 84 7.03 5.60 4.58
C ARG A 84 6.77 4.11 4.45
N TRP A 85 6.43 3.62 3.27
CA TRP A 85 6.21 2.19 3.04
C TRP A 85 7.48 1.38 3.29
N ALA A 86 8.64 1.84 2.77
CA ALA A 86 9.91 1.18 3.04
C ALA A 86 10.21 1.11 4.56
N CYS A 87 9.96 2.19 5.30
CA CYS A 87 10.06 2.21 6.76
C CYS A 87 9.14 1.19 7.43
N VAL A 88 7.85 1.15 7.07
CA VAL A 88 6.86 0.22 7.63
C VAL A 88 7.23 -1.23 7.33
N ARG A 89 7.58 -1.54 6.08
CA ARG A 89 7.95 -2.90 5.65
C ARG A 89 9.17 -3.41 6.42
N ASN A 90 10.18 -2.57 6.62
CA ASN A 90 11.35 -2.94 7.42
C ASN A 90 10.99 -3.12 8.91
N ALA A 91 10.18 -2.22 9.49
CA ALA A 91 9.77 -2.37 10.89
C ALA A 91 8.98 -3.66 11.15
N ILE A 92 8.12 -4.09 10.21
CA ILE A 92 7.40 -5.36 10.29
C ILE A 92 8.37 -6.55 10.16
N SER A 93 9.30 -6.52 9.20
CA SER A 93 10.33 -7.56 9.06
C SER A 93 11.16 -7.70 10.33
N ASP A 94 11.66 -6.57 10.86
CA ASP A 94 12.46 -6.52 12.08
C ASP A 94 11.66 -7.05 13.30
N ALA A 95 10.36 -6.79 13.38
CA ALA A 95 9.51 -7.31 14.45
C ALA A 95 9.29 -8.83 14.38
N VAL A 96 9.11 -9.37 13.18
CA VAL A 96 9.01 -10.83 12.96
C VAL A 96 10.34 -11.51 13.27
N GLU A 97 11.45 -10.96 12.76
CA GLU A 97 12.80 -11.46 13.06
C GLU A 97 13.09 -11.41 14.57
N LEU A 98 12.72 -10.32 15.25
CA LEU A 98 12.85 -10.21 16.69
C LEU A 98 12.05 -11.31 17.41
N LEU A 99 10.80 -11.57 17.00
CA LEU A 99 9.99 -12.64 17.56
C LEU A 99 10.68 -14.00 17.42
N GLU A 100 11.25 -14.30 16.26
CA GLU A 100 12.00 -15.54 16.02
C GLU A 100 13.21 -15.65 16.96
N MET A 101 13.95 -14.55 17.17
CA MET A 101 15.10 -14.53 18.06
C MET A 101 14.71 -14.73 19.54
N VAL A 102 13.61 -14.13 20.00
CA VAL A 102 13.21 -14.20 21.42
C VAL A 102 12.30 -15.40 21.75
N GLY A 103 11.66 -15.97 20.73
CA GLY A 103 10.81 -17.17 20.79
C GLY A 103 9.42 -16.96 21.44
N SER A 104 9.06 -15.72 21.81
CA SER A 104 7.73 -15.40 22.34
C SER A 104 7.44 -13.91 22.27
N ALA A 105 6.25 -13.55 21.82
CA ALA A 105 5.78 -12.17 21.72
C ALA A 105 5.70 -11.46 23.08
N ASP A 106 5.60 -12.20 24.19
CA ASP A 106 5.57 -11.62 25.53
C ASP A 106 6.92 -11.05 25.99
N LYS A 107 8.00 -11.37 25.28
CA LYS A 107 9.33 -10.80 25.51
C LYS A 107 9.56 -9.50 24.73
N ILE A 108 8.66 -9.14 23.82
CA ILE A 108 8.73 -7.90 23.05
C ILE A 108 8.02 -6.80 23.86
N ALA A 109 8.80 -5.89 24.43
CA ALA A 109 8.29 -4.83 25.31
C ALA A 109 7.54 -3.73 24.54
N ASP A 110 7.96 -3.43 23.31
CA ASP A 110 7.28 -2.42 22.48
C ASP A 110 5.98 -3.01 21.90
N ALA A 111 4.85 -2.45 22.32
CA ALA A 111 3.52 -2.92 21.92
C ALA A 111 3.27 -2.82 20.41
N ARG A 112 3.92 -1.87 19.71
CA ARG A 112 3.81 -1.73 18.25
C ARG A 112 4.51 -2.88 17.55
N PHE A 113 5.76 -3.17 17.95
CA PHE A 113 6.52 -4.31 17.42
C PHE A 113 5.82 -5.64 17.73
N LYS A 114 5.34 -5.81 18.96
CA LYS A 114 4.57 -7.00 19.35
C LYS A 114 3.31 -7.16 18.49
N GLY A 115 2.63 -6.07 18.19
CA GLY A 115 1.39 -6.08 17.40
C GLY A 115 1.59 -6.42 15.92
N VAL A 116 2.80 -6.29 15.39
CA VAL A 116 3.10 -6.59 13.98
C VAL A 116 4.02 -7.79 13.76
N SER A 117 4.41 -8.50 14.82
CA SER A 117 5.36 -9.60 14.73
C SER A 117 4.78 -10.94 14.26
N ASP A 118 3.52 -10.99 13.81
CA ASP A 118 2.91 -12.25 13.34
C ASP A 118 3.44 -12.62 11.93
N PRO A 119 4.21 -13.72 11.78
CA PRO A 119 4.75 -14.14 10.49
C PRO A 119 3.66 -14.55 9.48
N ALA A 120 2.51 -15.05 9.94
CA ALA A 120 1.42 -15.43 9.03
C ALA A 120 0.73 -14.21 8.41
N ILE A 121 0.69 -13.08 9.13
CA ILE A 121 0.18 -11.81 8.58
C ILE A 121 1.22 -11.21 7.62
N LEU A 122 2.51 -11.32 7.92
CA LEU A 122 3.57 -10.87 7.00
C LEU A 122 3.47 -11.58 5.64
N GLU A 123 3.24 -12.89 5.63
CA GLU A 123 3.06 -13.62 4.36
C GLU A 123 1.81 -13.16 3.58
N LYS A 124 0.71 -12.84 4.26
CA LYS A 124 -0.47 -12.24 3.59
C LYS A 124 -0.17 -10.86 3.02
N LEU A 125 0.63 -10.06 3.73
CA LEU A 125 1.06 -8.74 3.30
C LEU A 125 1.92 -8.84 2.02
N LYS A 126 2.87 -9.78 1.97
CA LYS A 126 3.71 -10.04 0.79
C LYS A 126 2.87 -10.43 -0.43
N VAL A 127 1.93 -11.36 -0.27
CA VAL A 127 1.00 -11.75 -1.35
C VAL A 127 0.21 -10.55 -1.87
N LYS A 128 -0.17 -9.64 -0.98
CA LYS A 128 -0.86 -8.40 -1.38
C LYS A 128 0.08 -7.43 -2.10
N GLU A 129 1.30 -7.25 -1.62
CA GLU A 129 2.34 -6.44 -2.29
C GLU A 129 2.59 -6.95 -3.71
N ASP A 130 2.81 -8.26 -3.88
CA ASP A 130 3.02 -8.91 -5.17
C ASP A 130 1.83 -8.70 -6.11
N ALA A 131 0.59 -8.80 -5.60
CA ALA A 131 -0.61 -8.59 -6.38
C ALA A 131 -0.74 -7.14 -6.89
N VAL A 132 -0.36 -6.15 -6.08
CA VAL A 132 -0.32 -4.74 -6.51
C VAL A 132 0.80 -4.52 -7.52
N GLN A 133 2.00 -5.04 -7.26
CA GLN A 133 3.15 -4.93 -8.16
C GLN A 133 2.84 -5.51 -9.55
N ALA A 134 2.12 -6.63 -9.61
CA ALA A 134 1.72 -7.26 -10.87
C ALA A 134 0.84 -6.35 -11.77
N THR A 135 0.18 -5.33 -11.20
CA THR A 135 -0.62 -4.37 -11.98
C THR A 135 0.21 -3.38 -12.79
N PHE A 136 1.50 -3.22 -12.46
CA PHE A 136 2.41 -2.26 -13.11
C PHE A 136 3.41 -2.90 -14.09
N GLY A 137 3.28 -4.22 -14.34
CA GLY A 137 4.11 -4.93 -15.29
C GLY A 137 5.58 -5.02 -14.85
N ASP A 138 6.50 -4.91 -15.81
CA ASP A 138 7.94 -4.97 -15.55
C ASP A 138 8.43 -3.60 -15.04
N HIS A 139 8.53 -3.47 -13.72
CA HIS A 139 9.02 -2.31 -13.00
C HIS A 139 10.07 -2.76 -11.98
N MET A 140 11.13 -1.98 -11.82
CA MET A 140 12.13 -2.25 -10.78
C MET A 140 11.58 -1.76 -9.44
N TRP A 141 11.36 -2.67 -8.50
CA TRP A 141 10.81 -2.34 -7.20
C TRP A 141 11.91 -2.12 -6.15
N GLY A 142 11.77 -1.06 -5.35
CA GLY A 142 12.63 -0.81 -4.20
C GLY A 142 13.82 0.11 -4.52
N GLY A 143 14.78 0.19 -3.60
CA GLY A 143 15.88 1.16 -3.68
C GLY A 143 15.55 2.55 -3.12
N THR A 144 14.32 2.76 -2.62
CA THR A 144 13.95 3.96 -1.87
C THR A 144 14.73 4.05 -0.56
N MET A 145 15.49 5.13 -0.40
CA MET A 145 16.14 5.50 0.87
C MET A 145 15.11 6.06 1.85
N PHE A 146 15.18 5.65 3.11
CA PHE A 146 14.22 6.05 4.15
C PHE A 146 14.92 6.19 5.51
N TYR A 147 14.28 6.92 6.42
CA TYR A 147 14.67 6.98 7.82
C TYR A 147 13.98 5.88 8.62
N LYS A 148 14.79 5.10 9.36
CA LYS A 148 14.32 4.06 10.27
C LYS A 148 13.70 4.67 11.53
N LEU A 149 12.76 3.94 12.14
CA LEU A 149 12.29 4.23 13.48
C LEU A 149 13.43 4.05 14.50
N LYS A 150 13.42 4.87 15.55
CA LYS A 150 14.38 4.81 16.65
C LYS A 150 13.84 4.01 17.83
#